data_AF-A0A969B2Y7-F1
#
_entry.id   AF-A0A969B2Y7-F1
#
_cell.length_a   1.000
_cell.length_b   1.000
_cell.length_c   1.000
_cell.angle_alpha   90.00
_cell.angle_beta   90.00
_cell.angle_gamma   90.00
#
_symmetry.space_group_name_H-M   'P 1'
#
loop_
_entity.id
_entity.type
_entity.pdbx_description
1 polymer ?
#
loop_
_entity_poly.entity_id
_entity_poly.type
_entity_poly.pdbx_seq_one_letter_code
_entity_poly.pdbx_strand_id
1 'polypeptide(L)'
;MEKKYATRKFIRNSANEVPHSAKSKFEHSSDKEVWKAFCEEDELAFIYIYTQYFQTLLRYGWQFTHDRELVLDCIQDLFIYLRSKRSRLGELKSRIDVYLMASFRRRILDYKK
;
A
#
# COMPACT_ATOMS: atom_id res chain seq x y z
N MET A 1 1.75 -21.06 7.39
CA MET A 1 0.68 -20.51 6.52
C MET A 1 -0.19 -19.44 7.19
N GLU A 2 -0.09 -19.20 8.50
CA GLU A 2 -1.02 -18.32 9.25
C GLU A 2 -0.81 -16.80 9.06
N LYS A 3 0.40 -16.32 8.76
CA LYS A 3 0.69 -14.87 8.65
C LYS A 3 0.00 -14.19 7.45
N LYS A 4 -0.28 -14.93 6.36
CA LYS A 4 -1.05 -14.43 5.20
C LYS A 4 -2.53 -14.26 5.51
N TYR A 5 -3.12 -15.12 6.35
CA TYR A 5 -4.53 -15.06 6.73
C TYR A 5 -4.82 -13.95 7.73
N ALA A 6 -3.94 -13.70 8.71
CA ALA A 6 -4.09 -12.58 9.64
C ALA A 6 -4.07 -11.22 8.91
N THR A 7 -3.14 -11.05 7.95
CA THR A 7 -3.05 -9.82 7.15
C THR A 7 -4.24 -9.67 6.19
N ARG A 8 -4.67 -10.76 5.53
CA ARG A 8 -5.88 -10.75 4.67
C ARG A 8 -7.16 -10.49 5.46
N LYS A 9 -7.29 -11.02 6.68
CA LYS A 9 -8.44 -10.80 7.57
C LYS A 9 -8.46 -9.39 8.14
N PHE A 10 -7.29 -8.83 8.48
CA PHE A 10 -7.16 -7.43 8.91
C PHE A 10 -7.51 -6.48 7.77
N ILE A 11 -6.97 -6.69 6.56
CA ILE A 11 -7.23 -5.82 5.41
C ILE A 11 -8.69 -5.89 4.93
N ARG A 12 -9.30 -7.10 4.90
CA ARG A 12 -10.67 -7.27 4.43
C ARG A 12 -11.73 -6.82 5.45
N ASN A 13 -11.50 -6.98 6.76
CA ASN A 13 -12.44 -6.50 7.78
C ASN A 13 -12.18 -5.05 8.23
N SER A 14 -10.97 -4.52 8.07
CA SER A 14 -10.59 -3.12 8.42
C SER A 14 -10.77 -2.14 7.26
N ALA A 15 -11.29 -2.59 6.10
CA ALA A 15 -11.58 -1.71 4.97
C ALA A 15 -12.65 -0.64 5.29
N ASN A 16 -13.37 -0.78 6.41
CA ASN A 16 -14.38 0.20 6.85
C ASN A 16 -13.99 1.00 8.10
N GLU A 17 -12.89 0.67 8.78
CA GLU A 17 -12.40 1.46 9.92
C GLU A 17 -10.88 1.53 9.88
N VAL A 18 -10.37 2.71 9.50
CA VAL A 18 -8.98 3.07 9.79
C VAL A 18 -8.84 3.06 11.30
N PRO A 19 -7.88 2.33 11.90
CA PRO A 19 -7.57 2.54 13.30
C PRO A 19 -7.30 4.04 13.48
N HIS A 20 -8.12 4.73 14.27
CA HIS A 20 -7.95 6.16 14.54
C HIS A 20 -6.51 6.47 14.98
N SER A 21 -5.83 5.49 15.60
CA SER A 21 -4.42 5.52 15.97
C SER A 21 -3.44 5.71 14.80
N ALA A 22 -3.66 5.07 13.64
CA ALA A 22 -2.76 5.20 12.49
C ALA A 22 -2.90 6.58 11.83
N LYS A 23 -4.13 7.05 11.66
CA LYS A 23 -4.40 8.39 11.11
C LYS A 23 -3.84 9.46 12.05
N SER A 24 -4.22 9.43 13.34
CA SER A 24 -3.78 10.42 14.32
C SER A 24 -2.25 10.49 14.46
N LYS A 25 -1.53 9.37 14.28
CA LYS A 25 -0.07 9.34 14.37
C LYS A 25 0.64 10.04 13.21
N PHE A 26 0.09 9.97 11.99
CA PHE A 26 0.79 10.38 10.77
C PHE A 26 0.08 11.49 9.97
N GLU A 27 -1.08 11.98 10.42
CA GLU A 27 -1.88 13.01 9.72
C GLU A 27 -1.13 14.32 9.46
N HIS A 28 -0.16 14.66 10.30
CA HIS A 28 0.69 15.84 10.16
C HIS A 28 2.15 15.51 9.81
N SER A 29 2.45 14.25 9.55
CA SER A 29 3.80 13.82 9.15
C SER A 29 4.01 14.00 7.64
N SER A 30 5.24 14.34 7.27
CA SER A 30 5.67 14.34 5.88
C SER A 30 5.77 12.92 5.31
N ASP A 31 5.65 12.80 3.99
CA ASP A 31 5.89 11.55 3.25
C ASP A 31 7.20 10.85 3.67
N LYS A 32 8.26 11.63 3.92
CA LYS A 32 9.56 11.09 4.33
C LYS A 32 9.52 10.45 5.72
N GLU A 33 8.84 11.08 6.68
CA GLU A 33 8.70 10.57 8.05
C GLU A 33 7.84 9.30 8.09
N VAL A 34 6.70 9.33 7.38
CA VAL A 34 5.82 8.17 7.24
C VAL A 34 6.57 7.00 6.60
N TRP A 35 7.32 7.27 5.52
CA TRP A 35 8.09 6.24 4.83
C TRP A 35 9.23 5.69 5.70
N LYS A 36 9.91 6.55 6.44
CA LYS A 36 10.96 6.13 7.38
C LYS A 36 10.39 5.18 8.43
N ALA A 37 9.29 5.55 9.08
CA ALA A 37 8.62 4.69 10.06
C ALA A 37 8.19 3.34 9.43
N PHE A 38 7.69 3.38 8.20
CA PHE A 38 7.35 2.17 7.45
C PHE A 38 8.58 1.27 7.20
N CYS A 39 9.73 1.85 6.83
CA CYS A 39 10.99 1.11 6.67
C CYS A 39 11.52 0.52 8.00
N GLU A 40 11.24 1.18 9.12
CA GLU A 40 11.55 0.76 10.50
C GLU A 40 10.52 -0.25 11.06
N GLU A 41 9.70 -0.85 10.20
CA GLU A 41 8.73 -1.89 10.54
C GLU A 41 7.52 -1.44 11.39
N ASP A 42 7.25 -0.12 11.44
CA ASP A 42 6.07 0.41 12.10
C ASP A 42 4.79 0.01 11.36
N GLU A 43 3.96 -0.83 11.98
CA GLU A 43 2.72 -1.28 11.35
C GLU A 43 1.66 -0.19 11.24
N LEU A 44 1.67 0.84 12.09
CA LEU A 44 0.78 1.97 11.92
C LEU A 44 1.14 2.77 10.67
N ALA A 45 2.44 2.85 10.34
CA ALA A 45 2.88 3.52 9.11
C ALA A 45 2.45 2.73 7.87
N PHE A 46 2.57 1.39 7.91
CA PHE A 46 2.05 0.54 6.83
C PHE A 46 0.54 0.69 6.65
N ILE A 47 -0.24 0.66 7.73
CA ILE A 47 -1.70 0.85 7.71
C ILE A 47 -2.05 2.24 7.16
N TYR A 48 -1.34 3.28 7.59
CA TYR A 48 -1.53 4.64 7.10
C TYR A 48 -1.29 4.72 5.59
N ILE A 49 -0.14 4.27 5.09
CA ILE A 49 0.16 4.25 3.64
C ILE A 49 -0.90 3.44 2.88
N TYR A 50 -1.24 2.25 3.36
CA TYR A 50 -2.25 1.40 2.72
C TYR A 50 -3.58 2.13 2.57
N THR A 51 -4.10 2.68 3.67
CA THR A 51 -5.41 3.34 3.69
C THR A 51 -5.45 4.62 2.86
N GLN A 52 -4.39 5.43 2.89
CA GLN A 52 -4.30 6.65 2.10
C GLN A 52 -4.29 6.39 0.58
N TYR A 53 -3.61 5.33 0.14
CA TYR A 53 -3.38 5.13 -1.29
C TYR A 53 -4.23 4.03 -1.93
N PHE A 54 -4.89 3.16 -1.16
CA PHE A 54 -5.68 2.06 -1.70
C PHE A 54 -6.76 2.53 -2.69
N GLN A 55 -7.59 3.50 -2.29
CA GLN A 55 -8.68 4.01 -3.13
C GLN A 55 -8.15 4.75 -4.37
N THR A 56 -7.03 5.46 -4.22
CA THR A 56 -6.36 6.16 -5.33
C THR A 56 -5.81 5.17 -6.35
N LEU A 57 -5.14 4.11 -5.90
CA LEU A 57 -4.62 3.05 -6.77
C LEU A 57 -5.75 2.26 -7.45
N LEU A 58 -6.85 1.98 -6.74
CA LEU A 58 -8.03 1.30 -7.31
C LEU A 58 -8.62 2.12 -8.46
N ARG A 59 -8.83 3.43 -8.25
CA ARG A 59 -9.32 4.34 -9.29
C ARG A 59 -8.35 4.48 -10.46
N TYR A 60 -7.05 4.53 -10.18
CA TYR A 60 -6.03 4.59 -11.22
C TYR A 60 -5.98 3.29 -12.05
N GLY A 61 -6.14 2.13 -11.41
CA GLY A 61 -6.17 0.82 -12.07
C GLY A 61 -7.29 0.68 -13.10
N TRP A 62 -8.45 1.30 -12.85
CA TRP A 62 -9.57 1.34 -13.80
C TRP A 62 -9.25 2.01 -15.14
N GLN A 63 -8.25 2.88 -15.20
CA GLN A 63 -7.80 3.46 -16.48
C GLN A 63 -7.10 2.42 -17.38
N PHE A 64 -6.66 1.30 -16.81
CA PHE A 64 -5.98 0.24 -17.54
C PHE A 64 -6.91 -0.93 -17.83
N THR A 65 -7.72 -1.37 -16.86
CA THR A 65 -8.59 -2.54 -17.04
C THR A 65 -9.92 -2.37 -16.31
N HIS A 66 -10.98 -2.96 -16.87
CA HIS A 66 -12.29 -3.05 -16.23
C HIS A 66 -12.42 -4.28 -15.33
N ASP A 67 -11.42 -5.17 -15.34
CA ASP A 67 -11.34 -6.30 -14.42
C ASP A 67 -10.96 -5.79 -13.01
N ARG A 68 -11.98 -5.64 -12.17
CA ARG A 68 -11.82 -5.18 -10.79
C ARG A 68 -11.02 -6.15 -9.94
N GLU A 69 -11.15 -7.45 -10.15
CA GLU A 69 -10.44 -8.45 -9.35
C GLU A 69 -8.95 -8.40 -9.63
N LEU A 70 -8.56 -8.28 -10.90
CA LEU A 70 -7.15 -8.09 -11.30
C LEU A 70 -6.55 -6.83 -10.68
N VAL A 71 -7.28 -5.71 -10.66
CA VAL A 71 -6.81 -4.46 -10.05
C VAL A 71 -6.58 -4.65 -8.56
N LEU A 72 -7.53 -5.29 -7.86
CA LEU A 72 -7.40 -5.56 -6.43
C LEU A 72 -6.22 -6.49 -6.13
N ASP A 73 -6.03 -7.55 -6.92
CA ASP A 73 -4.90 -8.46 -6.77
C ASP A 73 -3.56 -7.75 -6.99
N CYS A 74 -3.46 -6.90 -8.02
CA CYS A 74 -2.27 -6.09 -8.27
C CYS A 74 -1.95 -5.14 -7.09
N ILE A 75 -2.97 -4.54 -6.46
CA ILE A 75 -2.80 -3.69 -5.28
C ILE A 75 -2.33 -4.53 -4.09
N GLN A 76 -2.96 -5.68 -3.86
CA GLN A 76 -2.58 -6.58 -2.76
C GLN A 76 -1.14 -7.04 -2.90
N ASP A 77 -0.74 -7.48 -4.10
CA ASP A 77 0.62 -7.94 -4.37
C ASP A 77 1.65 -6.81 -4.25
N LEU A 78 1.29 -5.58 -4.64
CA LEU A 78 2.11 -4.42 -4.40
C LEU A 78 2.36 -4.23 -2.91
N PHE A 79 1.33 -4.19 -2.08
CA PHE A 79 1.50 -3.95 -0.63
C PHE A 79 2.17 -5.11 0.10
N ILE A 80 1.93 -6.36 -0.32
CA ILE A 80 2.68 -7.53 0.17
C ILE A 80 4.17 -7.38 -0.16
N TYR A 81 4.48 -7.02 -1.41
CA TYR A 81 5.86 -6.79 -1.85
C TYR A 81 6.51 -5.68 -1.01
N LEU A 82 5.84 -4.53 -0.85
CA LEU A 82 6.35 -3.42 -0.06
C LEU A 82 6.64 -3.84 1.37
N ARG A 83 5.69 -4.50 2.05
CA ARG A 83 5.89 -4.98 3.42
C ARG A 83 7.05 -5.96 3.53
N SER A 84 7.21 -6.85 2.54
CA SER A 84 8.31 -7.82 2.51
C SER A 84 9.69 -7.21 2.24
N LYS A 85 9.72 -6.03 1.61
CA LYS A 85 10.97 -5.34 1.23
C LYS A 85 11.24 -4.09 2.04
N ARG A 86 10.38 -3.70 2.99
CA ARG A 86 10.39 -2.41 3.70
C ARG A 86 11.76 -2.06 4.30
N SER A 87 12.45 -3.02 4.91
CA SER A 87 13.78 -2.84 5.48
C SER A 87 14.89 -2.57 4.45
N ARG A 88 14.63 -2.79 3.16
CA ARG A 88 15.59 -2.65 2.04
C ARG A 88 15.22 -1.54 1.06
N LEU A 89 14.08 -0.87 1.22
CA LEU A 89 13.62 0.16 0.27
C LEU A 89 14.44 1.46 0.38
N GLY A 90 15.18 1.65 1.48
CA GLY A 90 16.02 2.82 1.71
C GLY A 90 15.21 4.11 1.85
N GLU A 91 15.90 5.25 1.68
CA GLU A 91 15.28 6.56 1.75
C GLU A 91 14.33 6.79 0.57
N LEU A 92 13.20 7.44 0.85
CA LEU A 92 12.25 7.85 -0.17
C LEU A 92 12.85 8.94 -1.06
N LYS A 93 13.14 8.61 -2.31
CA LYS A 93 13.73 9.53 -3.30
C LYS A 93 12.75 10.58 -3.85
N SER A 94 11.45 10.43 -3.61
CA SER A 94 10.40 11.29 -4.16
C SER A 94 9.21 11.34 -3.19
N ARG A 95 7.97 11.42 -3.69
CA ARG A 95 6.75 11.28 -2.89
C ARG A 95 6.26 9.83 -2.88
N ILE A 96 5.53 9.44 -1.84
CA ILE A 96 5.04 8.05 -1.70
C ILE A 96 4.10 7.70 -2.85
N ASP A 97 3.20 8.61 -3.22
CA ASP A 97 2.23 8.43 -4.31
C ASP A 97 2.92 8.12 -5.64
N VAL A 98 3.94 8.88 -6.02
CA VAL A 98 4.69 8.67 -7.27
C VAL A 98 5.32 7.28 -7.30
N TYR A 99 5.93 6.86 -6.19
CA TYR A 99 6.54 5.55 -6.08
C TYR A 99 5.51 4.42 -6.18
N LEU A 100 4.38 4.54 -5.48
CA LEU A 100 3.31 3.56 -5.49
C LEU A 100 2.66 3.45 -6.87
N MET A 101 2.32 4.58 -7.50
CA MET A 101 1.72 4.59 -8.84
C MET A 101 2.64 3.98 -9.89
N ALA A 102 3.94 4.31 -9.87
CA ALA A 102 4.91 3.75 -10.80
C ALA A 102 5.07 2.23 -10.60
N SER A 103 5.17 1.78 -9.35
CA SER A 103 5.31 0.35 -9.00
C SER A 103 4.05 -0.44 -9.36
N PHE A 104 2.88 0.14 -9.12
CA PHE A 104 1.60 -0.45 -9.45
C PHE A 104 1.36 -0.56 -10.95
N ARG A 105 1.66 0.51 -11.71
CA ARG A 105 1.51 0.53 -13.17
C ARG A 105 2.32 -0.59 -13.83
N ARG A 106 3.56 -0.81 -13.38
CA ARG A 106 4.40 -1.91 -13.88
C ARG A 106 3.72 -3.26 -13.72
N ARG A 107 3.19 -3.54 -12.53
CA ARG A 107 2.47 -4.79 -12.23
C ARG A 107 1.26 -4.98 -13.13
N ILE A 108 0.38 -3.98 -13.24
CA ILE A 108 -0.80 -4.07 -14.11
C ILE A 108 -0.42 -4.35 -15.58
N LEU A 109 0.64 -3.70 -16.07
CA LEU A 109 1.07 -3.88 -17.45
C LEU A 109 1.70 -5.26 -17.69
N ASP A 110 2.37 -5.83 -16.68
CA ASP A 110 2.94 -7.17 -16.77
C ASP A 110 1.86 -8.26 -16.81
N TYR A 111 0.73 -8.07 -16.13
CA TYR A 111 -0.43 -8.99 -16.20
C TYR A 111 -1.17 -8.96 -17.54
N LYS A 112 -0.96 -7.93 -18.36
CA LYS A 112 -1.61 -7.77 -19.68
C LYS A 112 -0.81 -8.36 -20.84
N LYS A 113 0.42 -8.80 -20.60
CA LYS A 113 1.26 -9.48 -21.61
C LYS A 113 1.00 -10.97 -21.60
#